data_AF-A0A820GZY7-F1
#
_entry.id   AF-A0A820GZY7-F1
#
_cell.length_a   1.000
_cell.length_b   1.000
_cell.length_c   1.000
_cell.angle_alpha   90.00
_cell.angle_beta   90.00
_cell.angle_gamma   90.00
#
_symmetry.space_group_name_H-M   'P 1'
#
loop_
_entity.id
_entity.type
_entity.pdbx_description
1 polymer ?
#
loop_
_entity_poly.entity_id
_entity_poly.type
_entity_poly.pdbx_seq_one_letter_code
_entity_poly.pdbx_strand_id
1 'polypeptide(L)'
;DIKEFSELTRNFSGAELEGLVRAAMSFAMNRHIKAGKSVEVDPDAADKLKVCRADFMHAYENDVKPAFGISKEEFDSYISNGIILWGQSVTDVLEEGQLRIRQTIKSEMTPLVSILIEGPPNSGKTALAAHIALLSKFPYLKFCTAQTMLGFSELAKCQQLKKIFEDAHKSSVVVDELETLL
;
A
#
# COMPACT_ATOMS: atom_id res chain seq x y z
N ASP A 1 -13.34 16.78 -0.87
CA ASP A 1 -12.97 17.45 -2.14
C ASP A 1 -12.50 16.36 -3.12
N ILE A 2 -12.68 16.48 -4.43
CA ILE A 2 -12.20 15.46 -5.39
C ILE A 2 -10.66 15.37 -5.37
N LYS A 3 -9.98 16.50 -5.14
CA LYS A 3 -8.50 16.52 -5.06
C LYS A 3 -7.97 15.66 -3.91
N GLU A 4 -8.66 15.67 -2.78
CA GLU A 4 -8.34 14.84 -1.61
C GLU A 4 -8.38 13.35 -1.96
N PHE A 5 -9.46 12.89 -2.62
CA PHE A 5 -9.57 11.50 -3.03
C PHE A 5 -8.57 11.12 -4.12
N SER A 6 -8.23 12.04 -5.03
CA SER A 6 -7.17 11.80 -6.03
C SER A 6 -5.81 11.51 -5.39
N GLU A 7 -5.51 12.06 -4.22
CA GLU A 7 -4.28 11.75 -3.50
C GLU A 7 -4.33 10.40 -2.78
N LEU A 8 -5.51 9.99 -2.31
CA LEU A 8 -5.74 8.71 -1.62
C LEU A 8 -5.85 7.50 -2.56
N THR A 9 -6.32 7.71 -3.79
CA THR A 9 -6.62 6.65 -4.77
C THR A 9 -5.58 6.55 -5.90
N ARG A 10 -4.30 6.88 -5.63
CA ARG A 10 -3.23 6.94 -6.66
C ARG A 10 -3.02 5.64 -7.46
N ASN A 11 -3.37 4.49 -6.88
CA ASN A 11 -3.17 3.17 -7.49
C ASN A 11 -4.47 2.51 -7.95
N PHE A 12 -5.59 3.24 -7.92
CA PHE A 12 -6.87 2.69 -8.37
C PHE A 12 -6.93 2.71 -9.90
N SER A 13 -7.30 1.59 -10.48
CA SER A 13 -7.74 1.48 -11.86
C SER A 13 -9.10 2.18 -12.06
N GLY A 14 -9.48 2.42 -13.32
CA GLY A 14 -10.78 3.02 -13.63
C GLY A 14 -11.96 2.22 -13.08
N ALA A 15 -11.87 0.89 -13.08
CA ALA A 15 -12.90 0.01 -12.52
C ALA A 15 -12.99 0.12 -10.99
N GLU A 16 -11.86 0.27 -10.30
CA GLU A 16 -11.85 0.45 -8.84
C GLU A 16 -12.34 1.83 -8.43
N LEU A 17 -12.01 2.88 -9.19
CA LEU A 17 -12.59 4.21 -8.97
C LEU A 17 -14.11 4.19 -9.16
N GLU A 18 -14.60 3.51 -10.19
CA GLU A 18 -16.04 3.30 -10.38
C GLU A 18 -16.66 2.53 -9.20
N GLY A 19 -16.00 1.44 -8.78
CA GLY A 19 -16.40 0.65 -7.61
C GLY A 19 -16.49 1.49 -6.34
N LEU A 20 -15.52 2.37 -6.09
CA LEU A 20 -15.50 3.27 -4.94
C LEU A 20 -16.69 4.23 -4.97
N VAL A 21 -17.01 4.79 -6.14
CA VAL A 21 -18.17 5.67 -6.31
C VAL A 21 -19.47 4.89 -6.09
N ARG A 22 -19.59 3.67 -6.61
CA ARG A 22 -20.77 2.81 -6.41
C ARG A 22 -20.97 2.44 -4.94
N ALA A 23 -19.90 2.09 -4.22
CA ALA A 23 -19.95 1.81 -2.79
C ALA A 23 -20.37 3.05 -2.00
N ALA A 24 -19.77 4.21 -2.26
CA ALA A 24 -20.16 5.48 -1.63
C ALA A 24 -21.63 5.85 -1.86
N MET A 25 -22.15 5.63 -3.08
CA MET A 25 -23.58 5.81 -3.38
C MET A 25 -24.46 4.86 -2.57
N SER A 26 -24.06 3.59 -2.42
CA SER A 26 -24.78 2.60 -1.61
C SER A 26 -24.86 3.01 -0.14
N PHE A 27 -23.75 3.49 0.45
CA PHE A 27 -23.74 4.00 1.82
C PHE A 27 -24.64 5.23 2.00
N ALA A 28 -24.59 6.16 1.04
CA ALA A 28 -25.48 7.33 1.06
C ALA A 28 -26.95 6.90 0.99
N MET A 29 -27.31 5.94 0.14
CA MET A 29 -28.68 5.41 0.06
C MET A 29 -29.11 4.74 1.38
N ASN A 30 -28.27 3.87 1.94
CA ASN A 30 -28.56 3.18 3.20
C ASN A 30 -28.74 4.14 4.39
N ARG A 31 -28.08 5.30 4.39
CA ARG A 31 -28.25 6.33 5.43
C ARG A 31 -29.67 6.91 5.47
N HIS A 32 -30.34 6.98 4.32
CA HIS A 32 -31.68 7.58 4.19
C HIS A 32 -32.81 6.53 4.17
N ILE A 33 -32.46 5.25 4.14
CA ILE A 33 -33.42 4.15 4.32
C ILE A 33 -33.60 3.92 5.83
N LYS A 34 -34.76 4.29 6.38
CA LYS A 34 -35.09 4.00 7.79
C LYS A 34 -35.29 2.50 7.94
N ALA A 35 -34.40 1.85 8.70
CA ALA A 35 -34.56 0.46 9.14
C ALA A 35 -35.68 0.34 10.19
N GLY A 36 -36.93 0.50 9.76
CA GLY A 36 -38.14 0.10 10.49
C GLY A 36 -38.75 -1.18 9.92
N LYS A 37 -39.72 -1.79 10.62
CA LYS A 37 -40.41 -3.05 10.23
C LYS A 37 -41.10 -3.02 8.85
N SER A 38 -41.19 -1.86 8.22
CA SER A 38 -41.56 -1.62 6.82
C SER A 38 -40.51 -0.68 6.22
N VAL A 39 -40.00 -0.99 5.03
CA VAL A 39 -39.12 -0.10 4.28
C VAL A 39 -39.97 1.07 3.77
N GLU A 40 -40.14 2.09 4.60
CA GLU A 40 -40.77 3.35 4.21
C GLU A 40 -39.70 4.29 3.69
N VAL A 41 -39.66 4.43 2.36
CA VAL A 41 -38.87 5.45 1.69
C VAL A 41 -39.58 6.78 1.90
N ASP A 42 -38.92 7.70 2.60
CA ASP A 42 -39.40 9.09 2.70
C ASP A 42 -39.47 9.69 1.28
N PRO A 43 -40.64 10.16 0.82
CA PRO A 43 -40.81 10.73 -0.53
C PRO A 43 -39.84 11.89 -0.82
N ASP A 44 -39.41 12.62 0.22
CA ASP A 44 -38.46 13.74 0.11
C ASP A 44 -37.00 13.29 0.27
N ALA A 45 -36.71 12.02 0.56
CA ALA A 45 -35.35 11.53 0.75
C ALA A 45 -34.56 11.50 -0.56
N ALA A 46 -35.22 11.28 -1.70
CA ALA A 46 -34.55 11.29 -3.00
C ALA A 46 -33.96 12.67 -3.33
N ASP A 47 -34.70 13.75 -3.04
CA ASP A 47 -34.25 15.13 -3.30
C ASP A 47 -33.19 15.63 -2.29
N LYS A 48 -33.12 14.98 -1.11
CA LYS A 48 -32.13 15.27 -0.06
C LYS A 48 -30.90 14.36 -0.15
N LEU A 49 -30.92 13.33 -1.00
CA LEU A 49 -29.82 12.37 -1.11
C LEU A 49 -28.60 13.06 -1.73
N LYS A 50 -27.61 13.35 -0.88
CA LYS A 50 -26.30 13.82 -1.31
C LYS A 50 -25.24 12.90 -0.73
N VAL A 51 -24.40 12.37 -1.61
CA VAL A 51 -23.21 11.63 -1.21
C VAL A 51 -22.27 12.60 -0.51
N CYS A 52 -21.89 12.28 0.71
CA CYS A 52 -21.01 13.08 1.54
C CYS A 52 -19.61 12.50 1.55
N ARG A 53 -18.64 13.30 2.00
CA ARG A 53 -17.25 12.85 2.20
C ARG A 53 -17.16 11.59 3.06
N ALA A 54 -17.99 11.48 4.10
CA ALA A 54 -18.02 10.32 5.00
C ALA A 54 -18.34 9.01 4.27
N ASP A 55 -19.24 9.05 3.28
CA ASP A 55 -19.65 7.86 2.52
C ASP A 55 -18.48 7.33 1.66
N PHE A 56 -17.70 8.23 1.07
CA PHE A 56 -16.47 7.88 0.34
C PHE A 56 -15.36 7.36 1.25
N MET A 57 -15.16 7.96 2.43
CA MET A 57 -14.16 7.48 3.39
C MET A 57 -14.50 6.07 3.89
N HIS A 58 -15.77 5.81 4.22
CA HIS A 58 -16.23 4.47 4.62
C HIS A 58 -16.02 3.44 3.51
N ALA A 59 -16.38 3.78 2.26
CA ALA A 59 -16.17 2.90 1.12
C ALA A 59 -14.68 2.62 0.85
N TYR A 60 -13.83 3.63 0.98
CA TYR A 60 -12.37 3.51 0.79
C TYR A 60 -11.72 2.61 1.85
N GLU A 61 -12.14 2.74 3.12
CA GLU A 61 -11.55 1.98 4.21
C GLU A 61 -12.01 0.51 4.24
N ASN A 62 -13.26 0.23 3.85
CA ASN A 62 -13.90 -1.06 4.11
C ASN A 62 -14.19 -1.90 2.85
N ASP A 63 -14.55 -1.26 1.72
CA ASP A 63 -15.13 -1.99 0.57
C ASP A 63 -14.17 -2.10 -0.60
N VAL A 64 -13.46 -1.03 -0.95
CA VAL A 64 -12.65 -0.97 -2.17
C VAL A 64 -11.20 -0.70 -1.85
N LYS A 65 -10.38 -1.75 -1.95
CA LYS A 65 -8.93 -1.69 -1.87
C LYS A 65 -8.33 -1.84 -3.26
N PRO A 66 -7.23 -1.13 -3.58
CA PRO A 66 -6.57 -1.30 -4.86
C PRO A 66 -5.98 -2.70 -4.96
N ALA A 67 -6.27 -3.41 -6.03
CA ALA A 67 -5.69 -4.70 -6.38
C ALA A 67 -4.23 -4.56 -6.86
N PHE A 68 -3.85 -3.36 -7.31
CA PHE A 68 -2.50 -3.03 -7.76
C PHE A 68 -1.83 -2.04 -6.79
N GLY A 69 -0.57 -2.30 -6.42
CA GLY A 69 0.23 -1.41 -5.57
C GLY A 69 0.46 -1.91 -4.15
N ILE A 70 0.59 -0.96 -3.22
CA ILE A 70 0.99 -1.17 -1.82
C ILE A 70 -0.05 -2.04 -1.10
N SER A 71 0.31 -3.27 -0.75
CA SER A 71 -0.40 -4.01 0.30
C SER A 71 0.00 -3.40 1.64
N LYS A 72 -0.67 -2.33 2.05
CA LYS A 72 -0.31 -1.62 3.29
C LYS A 72 -0.41 -2.56 4.48
N GLU A 73 -1.36 -3.48 4.46
CA GLU A 73 -1.50 -4.54 5.48
C GLU A 73 -0.27 -5.46 5.53
N GLU A 74 0.32 -5.80 4.39
CA GLU A 74 1.54 -6.61 4.32
C GLU A 74 2.71 -5.88 4.98
N PHE A 75 2.93 -4.61 4.66
CA PHE A 75 3.99 -3.80 5.28
C PHE A 75 3.75 -3.55 6.77
N ASP A 76 2.51 -3.26 7.17
CA ASP A 76 2.15 -3.03 8.58
C ASP A 76 2.38 -4.30 9.43
N SER A 77 2.24 -5.50 8.85
CA SER A 77 2.53 -6.76 9.55
C SER A 77 4.02 -6.90 9.95
N TYR A 78 4.93 -6.44 9.09
CA TYR A 78 6.37 -6.45 9.35
C TYR A 78 6.82 -5.36 10.34
N ILE A 79 5.98 -4.36 10.58
CA ILE A 79 6.26 -3.21 11.47
C ILE A 79 5.22 -3.16 12.61
N SER A 80 4.72 -4.32 13.03
CA SER A 80 3.62 -4.43 14.01
C SER A 80 3.87 -3.71 15.34
N ASN A 81 5.13 -3.62 15.79
CA ASN A 81 5.53 -2.91 17.01
C ASN A 81 6.11 -1.51 16.76
N GLY A 82 6.02 -0.99 15.53
CA GLY A 82 6.66 0.27 15.14
C GLY A 82 8.18 0.17 15.03
N ILE A 83 8.82 1.31 14.73
CA ILE A 83 10.28 1.46 14.76
C ILE A 83 10.65 2.34 15.96
N ILE A 84 11.43 1.78 16.89
CA ILE A 84 11.93 2.50 18.06
C ILE A 84 13.33 3.02 17.75
N LEU A 85 13.53 4.33 17.87
CA LEU A 85 14.84 4.97 17.74
C LEU A 85 15.65 4.79 19.04
N TRP A 86 16.16 3.58 19.26
CA TRP A 86 16.89 3.23 20.48
C TRP A 86 18.35 3.69 20.48
N GLY A 87 18.87 4.16 19.34
CA GLY A 87 20.23 4.63 19.21
C GLY A 87 20.50 5.33 17.88
N GLN A 88 21.68 5.94 17.78
CA GLN A 88 22.09 6.69 16.60
C GLN A 88 22.19 5.79 15.35
N SER A 89 22.62 4.54 15.52
CA SER A 89 22.71 3.55 14.43
C SER A 89 21.40 3.37 13.66
N VAL A 90 20.25 3.35 14.35
CA VAL A 90 18.94 3.23 13.69
C VAL A 90 18.60 4.51 12.93
N THR A 91 18.90 5.66 13.53
CA THR A 91 18.65 6.97 12.92
C THR A 91 19.47 7.13 11.64
N ASP A 92 20.76 6.78 11.69
CA ASP A 92 21.67 6.86 10.54
C ASP A 92 21.19 5.97 9.37
N VAL A 93 20.72 4.75 9.67
CA VAL A 93 20.18 3.83 8.65
C VAL A 93 18.93 4.41 7.98
N LEU A 94 18.02 5.01 8.76
CA LEU A 94 16.81 5.62 8.22
C LEU A 94 17.12 6.88 7.41
N GLU A 95 18.04 7.73 7.87
CA GLU A 95 18.47 8.94 7.17
C GLU A 95 19.17 8.61 5.85
N GLU A 96 20.07 7.62 5.85
CA GLU A 96 20.74 7.14 4.64
C GLU A 96 19.72 6.54 3.66
N GLY A 97 18.78 5.71 4.13
CA GLY A 97 17.69 5.18 3.32
C GLY A 97 16.87 6.29 2.64
N GLN A 98 16.49 7.33 3.39
CA GLN A 98 15.78 8.48 2.84
C GLN A 98 16.63 9.29 1.84
N LEU A 99 17.94 9.42 2.07
CA LEU A 99 18.84 10.09 1.14
C LEU A 99 18.88 9.35 -0.21
N ARG A 100 18.98 8.02 -0.18
CA ARG A 100 18.97 7.16 -1.37
C ARG A 100 17.65 7.21 -2.12
N ILE A 101 16.52 7.18 -1.41
CA ILE A 101 15.20 7.36 -2.03
C ILE A 101 15.09 8.73 -2.71
N ARG A 102 15.52 9.80 -2.03
CA ARG A 102 15.49 11.15 -2.61
C ARG A 102 16.35 11.25 -3.86
N GLN A 103 17.48 10.54 -3.89
CA GLN A 103 18.33 10.42 -5.07
C GLN A 103 17.56 9.76 -6.22
N THR A 104 16.90 8.61 -5.99
CA THR A 104 16.11 7.90 -7.01
C THR A 104 14.98 8.77 -7.58
N ILE A 105 14.34 9.60 -6.75
CA ILE A 105 13.23 10.46 -7.19
C ILE A 105 13.71 11.66 -8.01
N LYS A 106 14.85 12.25 -7.66
CA LYS A 106 15.33 13.52 -8.26
C LYS A 106 16.32 13.34 -9.41
N SER A 107 17.02 12.21 -9.44
CA SER A 107 18.14 12.00 -10.35
C SER A 107 17.70 11.25 -11.61
N GLU A 108 17.81 11.90 -12.76
CA GLU A 108 17.61 11.24 -14.06
C GLU A 108 18.78 10.33 -14.45
N MET A 109 19.97 10.55 -13.88
CA MET A 109 21.17 9.74 -14.16
C MET A 109 21.25 8.44 -13.35
N THR A 110 20.58 8.40 -12.19
CA THR A 110 20.55 7.22 -11.31
C THR A 110 19.10 6.83 -10.98
N PRO A 111 18.31 6.39 -11.98
CA PRO A 111 16.91 6.03 -11.80
C PRO A 111 16.71 4.72 -11.02
N LEU A 112 17.78 3.92 -10.85
CA LEU A 112 17.80 2.69 -10.07
C LEU A 112 18.84 2.82 -8.96
N VAL A 113 18.40 2.60 -7.72
CA VAL A 113 19.26 2.55 -6.54
C VAL A 113 18.95 1.26 -5.78
N SER A 114 19.99 0.48 -5.51
CA SER A 114 19.89 -0.74 -4.71
C SER A 114 20.53 -0.51 -3.35
N ILE A 115 19.82 -0.92 -2.29
CA ILE A 115 20.27 -0.80 -0.89
C ILE A 115 20.30 -2.21 -0.31
N LEU A 116 21.41 -2.58 0.33
CA LEU A 116 21.54 -3.81 1.10
C LEU A 116 21.57 -3.45 2.58
N ILE A 117 20.67 -4.04 3.37
CA ILE A 117 20.67 -3.91 4.83
C ILE A 117 21.25 -5.19 5.42
N GLU A 118 22.44 -5.10 6.00
CA GLU A 118 23.14 -6.21 6.62
C GLU A 118 23.15 -6.07 8.15
N GLY A 119 23.17 -7.21 8.84
CA GLY A 119 23.32 -7.26 10.29
C GLY A 119 22.98 -8.62 10.88
N PRO A 120 23.21 -8.82 12.18
CA PRO A 120 22.93 -10.08 12.88
C PRO A 120 21.48 -10.56 12.70
N PRO A 121 21.20 -11.87 12.84
CA PRO A 121 19.83 -12.35 12.89
C PRO A 121 19.05 -11.63 14.01
N ASN A 122 17.74 -11.41 13.80
CA ASN A 122 16.84 -10.71 14.74
C ASN A 122 17.19 -9.24 15.06
N SER A 123 18.02 -8.56 14.24
CA SER A 123 18.34 -7.14 14.43
C SER A 123 17.27 -6.16 13.89
N GLY A 124 16.16 -6.67 13.33
CA GLY A 124 15.09 -5.84 12.79
C GLY A 124 15.29 -5.36 11.35
N LYS A 125 16.15 -6.01 10.56
CA LYS A 125 16.45 -5.65 9.16
C LYS A 125 15.19 -5.56 8.29
N THR A 126 14.34 -6.59 8.34
CA THR A 126 13.06 -6.67 7.62
C THR A 126 12.16 -5.48 7.96
N ALA A 127 12.01 -5.16 9.25
CA ALA A 127 11.20 -4.04 9.71
C ALA A 127 11.76 -2.68 9.25
N LEU A 128 13.10 -2.50 9.29
CA LEU A 128 13.76 -1.30 8.79
C LEU A 128 13.58 -1.15 7.27
N ALA A 129 13.74 -2.22 6.50
CA ALA A 129 13.53 -2.22 5.06
C ALA A 129 12.09 -1.85 4.70
N ALA A 130 11.11 -2.47 5.38
CA ALA A 130 9.69 -2.17 5.24
C ALA A 130 9.40 -0.69 5.57
N HIS A 131 9.98 -0.17 6.66
CA HIS A 131 9.76 1.21 7.08
C HIS A 131 10.35 2.22 6.09
N ILE A 132 11.57 2.00 5.62
CA ILE A 132 12.22 2.82 4.59
C ILE A 132 11.38 2.82 3.30
N ALA A 133 10.89 1.66 2.88
CA ALA A 133 10.02 1.54 1.71
C ALA A 133 8.70 2.31 1.88
N LEU A 134 8.04 2.25 3.03
CA LEU A 134 6.83 3.05 3.31
C LEU A 134 7.12 4.57 3.29
N LEU A 135 8.25 4.99 3.86
CA LEU A 135 8.66 6.40 3.87
C LEU A 135 8.93 6.95 2.47
N SER A 136 9.22 6.08 1.49
CA SER A 136 9.50 6.50 0.12
C SER A 136 8.31 7.15 -0.60
N LYS A 137 7.08 6.82 -0.18
CA LYS A 137 5.84 7.25 -0.83
C LYS A 137 5.78 6.94 -2.34
N PHE A 138 6.51 5.93 -2.80
CA PHE A 138 6.34 5.43 -4.17
C PHE A 138 4.91 4.88 -4.34
N PRO A 139 4.28 5.10 -5.50
CA PRO A 139 2.95 4.55 -5.78
C PRO A 139 2.91 3.03 -5.64
N TYR A 140 3.93 2.34 -6.13
CA TYR A 140 4.02 0.89 -6.03
C TYR A 140 5.08 0.48 -5.01
N LEU A 141 4.66 -0.25 -3.97
CA LEU A 141 5.56 -0.91 -3.03
C LEU A 141 5.26 -2.41 -3.05
N LYS A 142 6.29 -3.24 -3.22
CA LYS A 142 6.15 -4.69 -3.16
C LYS A 142 7.15 -5.29 -2.18
N PHE A 143 6.63 -6.11 -1.27
CA PHE A 143 7.45 -6.96 -0.42
C PHE A 143 7.57 -8.34 -1.08
N CYS A 144 8.80 -8.80 -1.25
CA CYS A 144 9.13 -10.10 -1.83
C CYS A 144 9.84 -10.92 -0.76
N THR A 145 9.13 -11.91 -0.23
CA THR A 145 9.59 -12.81 0.83
C THR A 145 9.56 -14.25 0.33
N ALA A 146 10.52 -15.06 0.77
CA ALA A 146 10.56 -16.49 0.50
C ALA A 146 9.28 -17.22 0.96
N GLN A 147 8.59 -16.72 1.99
CA GLN A 147 7.34 -17.29 2.50
C GLN A 147 6.23 -17.32 1.44
N THR A 148 6.14 -16.28 0.61
CA THR A 148 5.16 -16.22 -0.49
C THR A 148 5.46 -17.16 -1.64
N MET A 149 6.68 -17.70 -1.69
CA MET A 149 7.16 -18.60 -2.74
C MET A 149 7.40 -20.02 -2.20
N LEU A 150 6.84 -20.37 -1.03
CA LEU A 150 6.95 -21.71 -0.48
C LEU A 150 6.33 -22.75 -1.42
N GLY A 151 7.09 -23.80 -1.71
CA GLY A 151 6.68 -24.88 -2.62
C GLY A 151 6.84 -24.57 -4.11
N PHE A 152 7.35 -23.39 -4.47
CA PHE A 152 7.63 -23.05 -5.87
C PHE A 152 8.90 -23.77 -6.32
N SER A 153 8.93 -24.23 -7.58
CA SER A 153 10.17 -24.64 -8.23
C SER A 153 11.08 -23.43 -8.47
N GLU A 154 12.38 -23.64 -8.62
CA GLU A 154 13.34 -22.56 -8.93
C GLU A 154 12.89 -21.73 -10.16
N LEU A 155 12.37 -22.40 -11.19
CA LEU A 155 11.84 -21.74 -12.38
C LEU A 155 10.63 -20.85 -12.04
N ALA A 156 9.71 -21.33 -11.21
CA ALA A 156 8.53 -20.57 -10.79
C ALA A 156 8.92 -19.37 -9.91
N LYS A 157 9.92 -19.51 -9.02
CA LYS A 157 10.47 -18.39 -8.24
C LYS A 157 11.06 -17.31 -9.16
N CYS A 158 11.87 -17.70 -10.15
CA CYS A 158 12.44 -16.79 -11.14
C CYS A 158 11.37 -16.08 -11.97
N GLN A 159 10.32 -16.79 -12.40
CA GLN A 159 9.21 -16.20 -13.14
C GLN A 159 8.43 -15.19 -12.28
N GLN A 160 8.21 -15.51 -11.01
CA GLN A 160 7.51 -14.61 -10.08
C GLN A 160 8.33 -13.35 -9.80
N LEU A 161 9.64 -13.49 -9.56
CA LEU A 161 10.55 -12.34 -9.41
C LEU A 161 10.55 -11.48 -10.66
N LYS A 162 10.69 -12.09 -11.84
CA LYS A 162 10.63 -11.39 -13.12
C LYS A 162 9.35 -10.57 -13.25
N LYS A 163 8.20 -11.17 -12.94
CA LYS A 163 6.90 -10.48 -12.96
C LYS A 163 6.86 -9.29 -11.99
N ILE A 164 7.35 -9.47 -10.76
CA ILE A 164 7.41 -8.38 -9.76
C ILE A 164 8.24 -7.21 -10.29
N PHE A 165 9.39 -7.48 -10.90
CA PHE A 165 10.25 -6.43 -11.45
C PHE A 165 9.70 -5.81 -12.75
N GLU A 166 8.94 -6.56 -13.55
CA GLU A 166 8.23 -6.03 -14.72
C GLU A 166 7.09 -5.08 -14.32
N ASP A 167 6.36 -5.39 -13.23
CA ASP A 167 5.29 -4.54 -12.69
C ASP A 167 5.85 -3.30 -11.95
N ALA A 168 7.13 -3.32 -11.57
CA ALA A 168 7.79 -2.31 -10.74
C ALA A 168 8.23 -1.09 -11.57
N HIS A 169 7.30 -0.22 -11.94
CA HIS A 169 7.59 1.10 -12.53
C HIS A 169 7.34 2.23 -11.51
N LYS A 170 8.35 3.08 -11.26
CA LYS A 170 8.33 4.14 -10.21
C LYS A 170 7.95 3.56 -8.84
N SER A 171 8.74 2.59 -8.39
CA SER A 171 8.42 1.66 -7.32
C SER A 171 9.55 1.51 -6.32
N SER A 172 9.22 0.96 -5.15
CA SER A 172 10.21 0.32 -4.26
C SER A 172 9.88 -1.16 -4.14
N VAL A 173 10.88 -2.01 -4.36
CA VAL A 173 10.77 -3.46 -4.14
C VAL A 173 11.69 -3.81 -2.99
N VAL A 174 11.13 -4.43 -1.95
CA VAL A 174 11.91 -4.99 -0.83
C VAL A 174 12.03 -6.48 -1.10
N VAL A 175 13.27 -6.98 -1.14
CA VAL A 175 13.55 -8.42 -1.23
C VAL A 175 14.14 -8.84 0.10
N ASP A 176 13.43 -9.71 0.81
CA ASP A 176 13.81 -10.18 2.15
C ASP A 176 14.33 -11.61 2.11
N GLU A 177 15.15 -11.95 3.11
CA GLU A 177 15.76 -13.29 3.29
C GLU A 177 16.41 -13.82 2.00
N LEU A 178 17.27 -13.02 1.37
CA LEU A 178 17.99 -13.36 0.13
C LEU A 178 18.69 -14.72 0.21
N GLU A 179 19.16 -15.10 1.40
CA GLU A 179 19.78 -16.39 1.71
C GLU A 179 18.84 -17.60 1.59
N THR A 180 17.53 -17.40 1.67
CA THR A 180 16.50 -18.45 1.56
C THR A 180 15.69 -18.39 0.27
N LEU A 181 15.78 -17.28 -0.46
CA LEU A 181 14.96 -17.01 -1.63
C LEU A 181 15.29 -17.96 -2.79
N LEU A 182 16.56 -18.32 -2.98
CA LEU A 182 17.02 -19.21 -4.04
C LEU A 182 17.14 -20.65 -3.53
#